data_AF-A0A950QKH6-F1
#
_entry.id   AF-A0A950QKH6-F1
#
_cell.length_a   1.000
_cell.length_b   1.000
_cell.length_c   1.000
_cell.angle_alpha   90.00
_cell.angle_beta   90.00
_cell.angle_gamma   90.00
#
_symmetry.space_group_name_H-M   'P 1'
#
loop_
_entity.id
_entity.type
_entity.pdbx_description
1 polymer ?
#
loop_
_entity_poly.entity_id
_entity_poly.type
_entity_poly.pdbx_seq_one_letter_code
_entity_poly.pdbx_strand_id
1 'polypeptide(L)'
;MQRRYVGCCASFNARRRDFFVRIVALALLGASTWPPSEAQALPAFAVQTGQPCKTCHIGAFGPQLTPFGRNFKLNGYTMRAGESFTLPVSAMAVASYVHTQKDQPQPPAEHYGTNDNTTLDEASIFLAGGIGNHLGGFAQVTYSGVDRAWAWDNVDLRAVGHTTLLGSDVLLGLSLNNNPTIQDVWATLPGWGFPFTDSDLMPGPGAATVISDALAQNVFGESVYAWWDDHLYTEI
;
A
#
# COMPACT_ATOMS: atom_id res chain seq x y z
N MET A 1 -38.38 -56.71 -20.73
CA MET A 1 -37.42 -56.98 -19.63
C MET A 1 -36.13 -56.23 -19.89
N GLN A 2 -35.94 -55.01 -19.38
CA GLN A 2 -34.66 -54.30 -19.40
C GLN A 2 -34.59 -53.41 -18.16
N ARG A 3 -33.88 -53.86 -17.13
CA ARG A 3 -33.55 -53.08 -15.93
C ARG A 3 -32.14 -53.49 -15.48
N ARG A 4 -31.34 -52.49 -15.11
CA ARG A 4 -30.08 -52.51 -14.32
C ARG A 4 -28.75 -52.60 -15.09
N TYR A 5 -28.22 -51.44 -15.53
CA TYR A 5 -26.77 -51.18 -15.68
C TYR A 5 -26.42 -49.67 -15.57
N VAL A 6 -26.97 -48.93 -14.60
CA VAL A 6 -26.65 -47.48 -14.41
C VAL A 6 -25.93 -47.17 -13.08
N GLY A 7 -25.80 -48.14 -12.16
CA GLY A 7 -25.33 -47.87 -10.80
C GLY A 7 -23.80 -47.76 -10.59
N CYS A 8 -22.96 -48.28 -11.50
CA CYS A 8 -21.54 -48.47 -11.20
C CYS A 8 -20.67 -47.22 -11.47
N CYS A 9 -21.03 -46.38 -12.44
CA CYS A 9 -20.20 -45.23 -12.84
C CYS A 9 -20.35 -44.02 -11.89
N ALA A 10 -21.55 -43.77 -11.36
CA ALA A 10 -21.82 -42.64 -10.46
C ALA A 10 -21.13 -42.79 -9.09
N SER A 11 -21.00 -44.03 -8.59
CA SER A 11 -20.42 -44.30 -7.27
C SER A 11 -18.90 -44.14 -7.23
N PHE A 12 -18.22 -44.27 -8.39
CA PHE A 12 -16.77 -44.11 -8.51
C PHE A 12 -16.34 -42.62 -8.47
N ASN A 13 -17.15 -41.74 -9.07
CA ASN A 13 -16.93 -40.30 -9.07
C ASN A 13 -17.20 -39.65 -7.70
N ALA A 14 -18.21 -40.13 -6.97
CA ALA A 14 -18.50 -39.67 -5.61
C ALA A 14 -17.35 -39.98 -4.63
N ARG A 15 -16.80 -41.21 -4.68
CA ARG A 15 -15.66 -41.60 -3.83
C ARG A 15 -14.39 -40.80 -4.10
N ARG A 16 -14.12 -40.45 -5.37
CA ARG A 16 -12.96 -39.61 -5.74
C ARG A 16 -13.12 -38.17 -5.25
N ARG A 17 -14.33 -37.62 -5.33
CA ARG A 17 -14.66 -36.29 -4.81
C ARG A 17 -14.53 -36.24 -3.28
N ASP A 18 -15.04 -37.23 -2.58
CA ASP A 18 -14.94 -37.31 -1.11
C ASP A 18 -13.49 -37.48 -0.63
N PHE A 19 -12.67 -38.22 -1.39
CA PHE A 19 -11.24 -38.35 -1.11
C PHE A 19 -10.48 -37.04 -1.34
N PHE A 20 -10.77 -36.32 -2.43
CA PHE A 20 -10.20 -35.00 -2.70
C PHE A 20 -10.59 -33.98 -1.62
N VAL A 21 -11.88 -33.94 -1.24
CA VAL A 21 -12.37 -33.04 -0.18
C VAL A 21 -11.69 -33.34 1.16
N ARG A 22 -11.48 -34.62 1.50
CA ARG A 22 -10.77 -35.00 2.73
C ARG A 22 -9.28 -34.64 2.70
N ILE A 23 -8.62 -34.77 1.54
CA ILE A 23 -7.22 -34.34 1.39
C ILE A 23 -7.09 -32.83 1.52
N VAL A 24 -7.99 -32.06 0.88
CA VAL A 24 -8.00 -30.59 1.01
C VAL A 24 -8.29 -30.17 2.45
N ALA A 25 -9.25 -30.82 3.13
CA ALA A 25 -9.54 -30.54 4.53
C ALA A 25 -8.36 -30.89 5.45
N LEU A 26 -7.67 -32.01 5.21
CA LEU A 26 -6.46 -32.39 5.96
C LEU A 26 -5.27 -31.47 5.65
N ALA A 27 -5.15 -30.96 4.43
CA ALA A 27 -4.12 -29.98 4.06
C ALA A 27 -4.37 -28.62 4.72
N LEU A 28 -5.63 -28.17 4.78
CA LEU A 28 -6.02 -26.94 5.48
C LEU A 28 -5.84 -27.07 7.01
N LEU A 29 -6.18 -28.22 7.58
CA LEU A 29 -5.92 -28.52 9.00
C LEU A 29 -4.42 -28.65 9.29
N GLY A 30 -3.63 -29.22 8.38
CA GLY A 30 -2.18 -29.30 8.48
C GLY A 30 -1.49 -27.95 8.37
N ALA A 31 -2.02 -27.02 7.56
CA ALA A 31 -1.51 -25.66 7.46
C ALA A 31 -1.78 -24.85 8.76
N SER A 32 -2.86 -25.17 9.49
CA SER A 32 -3.22 -24.49 10.73
C SER A 32 -2.38 -24.88 11.96
N THR A 33 -1.55 -25.93 11.87
CA THR A 33 -0.68 -26.38 12.96
C THR A 33 0.79 -25.95 12.80
N TRP A 34 1.13 -25.21 11.74
CA TRP A 34 2.43 -24.55 11.68
C TRP A 34 2.46 -23.37 12.64
N PRO A 35 3.47 -23.29 13.54
CA PRO A 35 3.66 -22.10 14.34
C PRO A 35 3.83 -20.92 13.37
N PRO A 36 3.20 -19.76 13.63
CA PRO A 36 3.43 -18.58 12.81
C PRO A 36 4.93 -18.28 12.87
N SER A 37 5.64 -18.51 11.77
CA SER A 37 6.94 -17.86 11.59
C SER A 37 6.66 -16.37 11.67
N GLU A 38 7.46 -15.61 12.43
CA GLU A 38 7.38 -14.15 12.37
C GLU A 38 7.45 -13.76 10.89
N ALA A 39 6.36 -13.18 10.37
CA ALA A 39 6.32 -12.72 9.00
C ALA A 39 7.40 -11.64 8.86
N GLN A 40 8.56 -12.00 8.31
CA GLN A 40 9.75 -11.14 8.23
C GLN A 40 9.62 -10.01 7.20
N ALA A 41 8.44 -9.82 6.61
CA ALA A 41 8.13 -8.67 5.77
C ALA A 41 7.63 -7.50 6.64
N LEU A 42 8.46 -7.07 7.59
CA LEU A 42 8.23 -5.79 8.26
C LEU A 42 8.58 -4.67 7.27
N PRO A 43 7.72 -3.66 7.06
CA PRO A 43 8.04 -2.52 6.21
C PRO A 43 9.39 -1.90 6.61
N ALA A 44 10.14 -1.36 5.66
CA ALA A 44 11.51 -0.86 5.89
C ALA A 44 11.58 0.13 7.09
N PHE A 45 10.60 1.01 7.22
CA PHE A 45 10.52 1.92 8.37
C PHE A 45 10.17 1.26 9.70
N ALA A 46 9.45 0.14 9.71
CA ALA A 46 9.22 -0.64 10.92
C ALA A 46 10.52 -1.31 11.40
N VAL A 47 11.35 -1.80 10.46
CA VAL A 47 12.69 -2.32 10.77
C VAL A 47 13.60 -1.19 11.27
N GLN A 48 13.56 -0.01 10.64
CA GLN A 48 14.35 1.15 11.05
C GLN A 48 14.01 1.64 12.46
N THR A 49 12.71 1.76 12.77
CA THR A 49 12.22 2.39 14.01
C THR A 49 11.97 1.40 15.15
N GLY A 50 11.86 0.10 14.85
CA GLY A 50 11.42 -0.92 15.81
C GLY A 50 9.96 -0.77 16.24
N GLN A 51 9.16 0.07 15.57
CA GLN A 51 7.77 0.33 15.92
C GLN A 51 6.82 -0.63 15.18
N PRO A 52 5.74 -1.10 15.83
CA PRO A 52 4.71 -1.88 15.14
C PRO A 52 3.94 -1.01 14.15
N CYS A 53 3.44 -1.60 13.06
CA CYS A 53 2.78 -0.86 11.96
C CYS A 53 1.65 0.07 12.44
N LYS A 54 0.86 -0.37 13.43
CA LYS A 54 -0.24 0.41 14.03
C LYS A 54 0.20 1.69 14.74
N THR A 55 1.48 1.81 15.09
CA THR A 55 2.03 3.04 15.65
C THR A 55 2.06 4.13 14.58
N CYS A 56 2.39 3.78 13.33
CA CYS A 56 2.45 4.72 12.22
C CYS A 56 1.12 4.86 11.49
N HIS A 57 0.42 3.75 11.24
CA HIS A 57 -0.75 3.69 10.38
C HIS A 57 -2.04 3.35 11.15
N ILE A 58 -3.11 4.08 10.85
CA ILE A 58 -4.45 3.79 11.36
C ILE A 58 -4.88 2.42 10.83
N GLY A 59 -5.31 1.52 11.73
CA GLY A 59 -5.71 0.16 11.34
C GLY A 59 -4.55 -0.77 10.98
N ALA A 60 -3.29 -0.36 11.20
CA ALA A 60 -2.05 -1.09 10.88
C ALA A 60 -1.75 -1.31 9.39
N PHE A 61 -2.77 -1.28 8.53
CA PHE A 61 -2.67 -1.49 7.09
C PHE A 61 -3.54 -0.44 6.41
N GLY A 62 -2.89 0.61 5.92
CA GLY A 62 -3.58 1.72 5.26
C GLY A 62 -2.68 2.96 5.26
N PRO A 63 -2.71 3.78 4.21
CA PRO A 63 -1.86 4.95 4.08
C PRO A 63 -2.10 6.03 5.16
N GLN A 64 -3.29 6.05 5.79
CA GLN A 64 -3.64 7.06 6.77
C GLN A 64 -2.72 6.99 8.01
N LEU A 65 -2.05 8.11 8.29
CA LEU A 65 -1.10 8.21 9.39
C LEU A 65 -1.77 8.61 10.71
N THR A 66 -1.31 7.97 11.79
CA THR A 66 -1.51 8.42 13.17
C THR A 66 -0.72 9.72 13.43
N PRO A 67 -0.93 10.43 14.55
CA PRO A 67 -0.07 11.55 14.92
C PRO A 67 1.43 11.19 14.96
N PHE A 68 1.77 9.99 15.43
CA PHE A 68 3.15 9.51 15.40
C PHE A 68 3.66 9.32 13.97
N GLY A 69 2.88 8.70 13.09
CA GLY A 69 3.26 8.50 11.69
C GLY A 69 3.48 9.82 10.95
N ARG A 70 2.65 10.84 11.25
CA ARG A 70 2.81 12.20 10.72
C ARG A 70 4.10 12.83 11.21
N ASN A 71 4.36 12.78 12.51
CA ASN A 71 5.60 13.30 13.07
C ASN A 71 6.82 12.58 12.49
N PHE A 72 6.77 11.27 12.30
CA PHE A 72 7.85 10.51 11.64
C PHE A 72 8.13 11.02 10.21
N LYS A 73 7.08 11.23 9.42
CA LYS A 73 7.17 11.78 8.06
C LYS A 73 7.69 13.23 8.07
N LEU A 74 7.15 14.10 8.94
CA LEU A 74 7.59 15.49 9.10
C LEU A 74 9.04 15.58 9.58
N ASN A 75 9.50 14.64 10.40
CA ASN A 75 10.90 14.47 10.83
C ASN A 75 11.79 13.79 9.78
N GLY A 76 11.37 13.83 8.51
CA GLY A 76 12.17 13.41 7.37
C GLY A 76 12.50 11.92 7.37
N TYR A 77 11.66 11.07 7.98
CA TYR A 77 11.85 9.62 8.01
C TYR A 77 13.15 9.15 8.69
N THR A 78 13.73 9.97 9.57
CA THR A 78 15.08 9.74 10.11
C THR A 78 15.11 9.00 11.45
N MET A 79 13.97 8.89 12.15
CA MET A 79 13.87 8.20 13.44
C MET A 79 14.33 6.74 13.30
N ARG A 80 15.18 6.28 14.24
CA ARG A 80 15.72 4.92 14.26
C ARG A 80 15.87 4.36 15.68
N ALA A 81 15.74 3.05 15.82
CA ALA A 81 15.93 2.35 17.10
C ALA A 81 17.41 2.14 17.48
N GLY A 82 18.33 2.29 16.53
CA GLY A 82 19.77 2.15 16.76
C GLY A 82 20.59 2.50 15.52
N GLU A 83 21.92 2.41 15.62
CA GLU A 83 22.88 2.81 14.59
C GLU A 83 23.17 1.72 13.54
N SER A 84 22.61 0.52 13.72
CA SER A 84 22.84 -0.61 12.82
C SER A 84 22.18 -0.40 11.47
N PHE A 85 22.81 -0.96 10.42
CA PHE A 85 22.19 -1.03 9.10
C PHE A 85 20.84 -1.75 9.15
N THR A 86 19.83 -1.15 8.54
CA THR A 86 18.51 -1.75 8.35
C THR A 86 18.26 -1.90 6.86
N LEU A 87 17.75 -3.08 6.45
CA LEU A 87 17.47 -3.36 5.04
C LEU A 87 16.36 -2.41 4.56
N PRO A 88 16.64 -1.47 3.63
CA PRO A 88 15.71 -0.40 3.29
C PRO A 88 14.71 -0.82 2.22
N VAL A 89 14.33 -2.11 2.16
CA VAL A 89 13.48 -2.66 1.09
C VAL A 89 12.20 -3.24 1.68
N SER A 90 11.07 -2.87 1.10
CA SER A 90 9.77 -3.48 1.41
C SER A 90 8.94 -3.69 0.15
N ALA A 91 7.90 -4.52 0.25
CA ALA A 91 6.99 -4.79 -0.85
C ALA A 91 5.53 -4.69 -0.40
N MET A 92 4.65 -4.36 -1.34
CA MET A 92 3.20 -4.28 -1.17
C MET A 92 2.51 -4.99 -2.33
N ALA A 93 1.36 -5.58 -2.07
CA ALA A 93 0.49 -6.12 -3.10
C ALA A 93 -0.96 -5.82 -2.77
N VAL A 94 -1.72 -5.34 -3.76
CA VAL A 94 -3.15 -5.09 -3.68
C VAL A 94 -3.81 -5.92 -4.77
N ALA A 95 -4.81 -6.71 -4.39
CA ALA A 95 -5.60 -7.50 -5.31
C ALA A 95 -7.08 -7.28 -5.00
N SER A 96 -7.90 -7.26 -6.03
CA SER A 96 -9.33 -6.99 -5.92
C SER A 96 -10.16 -8.01 -6.70
N TYR A 97 -11.42 -8.09 -6.30
CA TYR A 97 -12.50 -8.70 -7.05
C TYR A 97 -13.61 -7.65 -7.20
N VAL A 98 -13.91 -7.26 -8.43
CA VAL A 98 -14.90 -6.22 -8.74
C VAL A 98 -16.17 -6.87 -9.29
N HIS A 99 -17.27 -6.66 -8.58
CA HIS A 99 -18.62 -7.04 -8.98
C HIS A 99 -19.55 -5.82 -8.97
N THR A 100 -20.23 -5.58 -10.07
CA THR A 100 -21.24 -4.54 -10.21
C THR A 100 -22.64 -5.16 -10.31
N GLN A 101 -23.67 -4.46 -9.81
CA GLN A 101 -25.06 -4.95 -9.86
C GLN A 101 -25.57 -5.23 -11.29
N LYS A 102 -25.00 -4.53 -12.27
CA LYS A 102 -25.25 -4.71 -13.70
C LYS A 102 -23.92 -4.74 -14.41
N ASP A 103 -23.86 -5.48 -15.49
CA ASP A 103 -22.69 -5.51 -16.37
C ASP A 103 -22.35 -4.10 -16.86
N GLN A 104 -21.05 -3.79 -16.87
CA GLN A 104 -20.56 -2.57 -17.46
C GLN A 104 -20.86 -2.57 -18.98
N PRO A 105 -21.11 -1.40 -19.60
CA PRO A 105 -21.46 -1.33 -21.03
C PRO A 105 -20.41 -1.96 -21.96
N GLN A 106 -19.16 -1.98 -21.53
CA GLN A 106 -18.00 -2.57 -22.19
C GLN A 106 -16.98 -2.99 -21.13
N PRO A 107 -16.04 -3.90 -21.43
CA PRO A 107 -14.94 -4.21 -20.53
C PRO A 107 -14.16 -2.94 -20.12
N PRO A 108 -13.84 -2.76 -18.83
CA PRO A 108 -13.14 -1.56 -18.35
C PRO A 108 -11.67 -1.49 -18.80
N ALA A 109 -11.04 -2.64 -19.07
CA ALA A 109 -9.67 -2.74 -19.55
C ALA A 109 -9.47 -4.01 -20.41
N GLU A 110 -8.34 -4.10 -21.12
CA GLU A 110 -8.00 -5.27 -21.92
C GLU A 110 -7.87 -6.53 -21.05
N HIS A 111 -8.30 -7.68 -21.57
CA HIS A 111 -8.29 -8.99 -20.88
C HIS A 111 -9.28 -9.17 -19.73
N TYR A 112 -10.16 -8.19 -19.49
CA TYR A 112 -11.22 -8.28 -18.49
C TYR A 112 -12.60 -8.45 -19.14
N GLY A 113 -13.58 -8.94 -18.37
CA GLY A 113 -14.98 -9.01 -18.75
C GLY A 113 -15.74 -7.74 -18.38
N THR A 114 -17.04 -7.70 -18.71
CA THR A 114 -17.94 -6.58 -18.32
C THR A 114 -18.34 -6.62 -16.84
N ASN A 115 -18.03 -7.69 -16.11
CA ASN A 115 -18.32 -7.86 -14.68
C ASN A 115 -17.47 -9.00 -14.10
N ASP A 116 -17.50 -9.19 -12.78
CA ASP A 116 -16.89 -10.31 -12.05
C ASP A 116 -15.40 -10.50 -12.35
N ASN A 117 -14.64 -9.40 -12.29
CA ASN A 117 -13.22 -9.39 -12.61
C ASN A 117 -12.36 -9.53 -11.36
N THR A 118 -11.31 -10.36 -11.44
CA THR A 118 -10.24 -10.43 -10.43
C THR A 118 -8.96 -9.85 -11.01
N THR A 119 -8.25 -9.02 -10.25
CA THR A 119 -6.97 -8.45 -10.66
C THR A 119 -5.99 -8.36 -9.50
N LEU A 120 -4.70 -8.32 -9.84
CA LEU A 120 -3.65 -7.80 -8.97
C LEU A 120 -3.50 -6.33 -9.34
N ASP A 121 -4.25 -5.44 -8.68
CA ASP A 121 -4.25 -4.01 -9.01
C ASP A 121 -2.82 -3.45 -8.98
N GLU A 122 -2.08 -3.75 -7.91
CA GLU A 122 -0.72 -3.25 -7.73
C GLU A 122 0.19 -4.29 -7.07
N ALA A 123 1.44 -4.36 -7.54
CA ALA A 123 2.54 -4.97 -6.82
C ALA A 123 3.75 -4.03 -6.80
N SER A 124 4.10 -3.56 -5.61
CA SER A 124 5.02 -2.44 -5.43
C SER A 124 6.25 -2.85 -4.65
N ILE A 125 7.40 -2.31 -5.04
CA ILE A 125 8.67 -2.42 -4.32
C ILE A 125 9.09 -1.02 -3.89
N PHE A 126 9.45 -0.90 -2.62
CA PHE A 126 9.88 0.35 -2.01
C PHE A 126 11.34 0.25 -1.62
N LEU A 127 12.09 1.31 -1.94
CA LEU A 127 13.35 1.65 -1.28
C LEU A 127 13.05 2.78 -0.29
N ALA A 128 13.20 2.55 1.01
CA ALA A 128 12.78 3.51 2.04
C ALA A 128 13.72 3.50 3.25
N GLY A 129 14.06 4.69 3.76
CA GLY A 129 14.92 4.84 4.93
C GLY A 129 15.41 6.27 5.17
N GLY A 130 16.11 6.47 6.29
CA GLY A 130 16.78 7.71 6.65
C GLY A 130 18.30 7.58 6.67
N ILE A 131 19.00 8.61 6.19
CA ILE A 131 20.46 8.76 6.19
C ILE A 131 20.84 9.86 7.19
N GLY A 132 21.47 9.47 8.30
CA GLY A 132 21.79 10.40 9.39
C GLY A 132 20.53 11.05 9.98
N ASN A 133 20.67 12.19 10.64
CA ASN A 133 19.54 12.78 11.37
C ASN A 133 18.74 13.81 10.57
N HIS A 134 19.06 13.97 9.29
CA HIS A 134 18.57 15.10 8.50
C HIS A 134 17.97 14.71 7.16
N LEU A 135 18.28 13.56 6.58
CA LEU A 135 17.82 13.18 5.25
C LEU A 135 17.08 11.84 5.30
N GLY A 136 15.97 11.72 4.59
CA GLY A 136 15.29 10.44 4.46
C GLY A 136 14.11 10.51 3.50
N GLY A 137 13.50 9.37 3.23
CA GLY A 137 12.42 9.29 2.27
C GLY A 137 12.15 7.89 1.77
N PHE A 138 11.38 7.81 0.70
CA PHE A 138 11.15 6.58 -0.03
C PHE A 138 11.06 6.82 -1.53
N ALA A 139 11.30 5.76 -2.29
CA ALA A 139 10.98 5.67 -3.71
C ALA A 139 10.30 4.32 -3.99
N GLN A 140 9.30 4.35 -4.86
CA GLN A 140 8.45 3.21 -5.18
C GLN A 140 8.49 2.90 -6.68
N VAL A 141 8.51 1.61 -7.02
CA VAL A 141 8.22 1.12 -8.37
C VAL A 141 7.05 0.15 -8.27
N THR A 142 6.11 0.23 -9.20
CA THR A 142 4.84 -0.52 -9.14
C THR A 142 4.57 -1.22 -10.46
N TYR A 143 4.14 -2.48 -10.37
CA TYR A 143 3.54 -3.21 -11.46
C TYR A 143 2.02 -3.08 -11.37
N SER A 144 1.39 -2.54 -12.41
CA SER A 144 -0.07 -2.57 -12.58
C SER A 144 -0.46 -3.89 -13.23
N GLY A 145 -1.35 -4.68 -12.59
CA GLY A 145 -1.89 -5.88 -13.22
C GLY A 145 -2.99 -5.59 -14.24
N VAL A 146 -3.56 -4.39 -14.22
CA VAL A 146 -4.53 -3.93 -15.23
C VAL A 146 -3.81 -3.57 -16.52
N ASP A 147 -2.79 -2.71 -16.45
CA ASP A 147 -1.98 -2.30 -17.61
C ASP A 147 -0.90 -3.32 -18.01
N ARG A 148 -0.58 -4.26 -17.10
CA ARG A 148 0.48 -5.27 -17.25
C ARG A 148 1.86 -4.67 -17.49
N ALA A 149 2.14 -3.57 -16.83
CA ALA A 149 3.35 -2.79 -17.01
C ALA A 149 3.98 -2.37 -15.68
N TRP A 150 5.30 -2.19 -15.69
CA TRP A 150 6.03 -1.57 -14.60
C TRP A 150 6.19 -0.08 -14.86
N ALA A 151 5.94 0.72 -13.84
CA ALA A 151 6.15 2.16 -13.87
C ALA A 151 6.87 2.62 -12.60
N TRP A 152 7.58 3.74 -12.74
CA TRP A 152 7.99 4.50 -11.57
C TRP A 152 6.74 5.08 -10.92
N ASP A 153 6.66 5.00 -9.59
CA ASP A 153 5.51 5.45 -8.79
C ASP A 153 6.00 6.56 -7.82
N ASN A 154 5.44 6.68 -6.62
CA ASN A 154 5.70 7.77 -5.70
C ASN A 154 7.15 7.80 -5.19
N VAL A 155 7.68 9.02 -5.11
CA VAL A 155 8.90 9.39 -4.40
C VAL A 155 8.60 10.55 -3.49
N ASP A 156 9.02 10.45 -2.23
CA ASP A 156 9.03 11.55 -1.26
C ASP A 156 10.38 11.55 -0.54
N LEU A 157 11.16 12.59 -0.77
CA LEU A 157 12.46 12.83 -0.15
C LEU A 157 12.37 14.08 0.71
N ARG A 158 12.96 14.03 1.90
CA ARG A 158 12.90 15.12 2.87
C ARG A 158 14.25 15.41 3.48
N ALA A 159 14.54 16.70 3.62
CA ALA A 159 15.65 17.22 4.39
C ALA A 159 15.13 18.04 5.56
N VAL A 160 15.57 17.76 6.78
CA VAL A 160 15.04 18.38 8.00
C VAL A 160 16.12 18.86 8.96
N GLY A 161 15.81 19.88 9.75
CA GLY A 161 16.64 20.36 10.84
C GLY A 161 15.81 21.03 11.93
N HIS A 162 16.22 20.87 13.18
CA HIS A 162 15.61 21.56 14.31
C HIS A 162 16.35 22.84 14.64
N THR A 163 15.61 23.85 15.05
CA THR A 163 16.13 25.11 15.59
C THR A 163 15.24 25.60 16.71
N THR A 164 15.75 26.51 17.53
CA THR A 164 14.97 27.15 18.59
C THR A 164 14.66 28.58 18.19
N LEU A 165 13.37 28.90 18.02
CA LEU A 165 12.91 30.25 17.68
C LEU A 165 11.93 30.73 18.75
N LEU A 166 12.19 31.91 19.33
CA LEU A 166 11.35 32.51 20.38
C LEU A 166 11.10 31.59 21.59
N GLY A 167 11.98 30.62 21.85
CA GLY A 167 11.85 29.65 22.93
C GLY A 167 11.10 28.36 22.57
N SER A 168 10.59 28.24 21.34
CA SER A 168 9.91 27.06 20.80
C SER A 168 10.86 26.21 19.97
N ASP A 169 10.65 24.88 19.97
CA ASP A 169 11.31 23.99 19.02
C ASP A 169 10.62 24.09 17.66
N VAL A 170 11.42 24.29 16.62
CA VAL A 170 10.94 24.44 15.26
C VAL A 170 11.69 23.49 14.38
N LEU A 171 10.96 22.50 13.85
CA LEU A 171 11.44 21.71 12.74
C LEU A 171 11.27 22.51 11.45
N LEU A 172 12.35 22.63 10.70
CA LEU A 172 12.37 23.17 9.33
C LEU A 172 12.61 22.01 8.37
N GLY A 173 11.83 21.94 7.30
CA GLY A 173 11.88 20.86 6.33
C GLY A 173 11.83 21.34 4.89
N LEU A 174 12.49 20.59 4.01
CA LEU A 174 12.36 20.64 2.56
C LEU A 174 11.78 19.31 2.11
N SER A 175 10.76 19.32 1.25
CA SER A 175 10.24 18.13 0.57
C SER A 175 10.51 18.21 -0.92
N LEU A 176 10.93 17.10 -1.51
CA LEU A 176 11.01 16.88 -2.96
C LEU A 176 10.28 15.59 -3.29
N ASN A 177 9.32 15.66 -4.20
CA ASN A 177 8.50 14.52 -4.59
C ASN A 177 8.16 14.54 -6.09
N ASN A 178 7.69 13.42 -6.64
CA ASN A 178 7.16 13.35 -8.00
C ASN A 178 5.62 13.27 -8.04
N ASN A 179 4.96 13.53 -6.92
CA ASN A 179 3.51 13.61 -6.78
C ASN A 179 3.20 14.68 -5.72
N PRO A 180 2.83 15.91 -6.11
CA PRO A 180 2.66 17.02 -5.18
C PRO A 180 1.70 16.75 -4.01
N THR A 181 0.76 15.80 -4.19
CA THR A 181 -0.19 15.44 -3.13
C THR A 181 0.43 14.54 -2.06
N ILE A 182 1.53 13.83 -2.37
CA ILE A 182 2.17 12.89 -1.44
C ILE A 182 2.84 13.61 -0.27
N GLN A 183 3.11 14.90 -0.35
CA GLN A 183 3.73 15.64 0.75
C GLN A 183 2.80 15.80 1.96
N ASP A 184 1.49 15.76 1.72
CA ASP A 184 0.43 15.88 2.74
C ASP A 184 0.55 14.76 3.78
N VAL A 185 0.58 15.14 5.05
CA VAL A 185 0.64 14.21 6.19
C VAL A 185 -0.74 13.93 6.79
N TRP A 186 -1.77 14.71 6.42
CA TRP A 186 -3.13 14.57 6.92
C TRP A 186 -4.03 13.70 6.04
N ALA A 187 -3.56 13.25 4.88
CA ALA A 187 -4.33 12.48 3.90
C ALA A 187 -5.63 13.20 3.46
N THR A 188 -5.52 14.51 3.27
CA THR A 188 -6.56 15.43 2.78
C THR A 188 -6.51 15.62 1.27
N LEU A 189 -5.35 15.40 0.65
CA LEU A 189 -5.16 15.38 -0.80
C LEU A 189 -5.27 13.95 -1.37
N PRO A 190 -5.47 13.80 -2.69
CA PRO A 190 -5.71 12.49 -3.32
C PRO A 190 -4.62 11.43 -3.08
N GLY A 191 -3.34 11.81 -3.13
CA GLY A 191 -2.23 10.88 -2.90
C GLY A 191 -2.36 10.21 -1.54
N TRP A 192 -2.54 8.88 -1.57
CA TRP A 192 -2.71 8.07 -0.35
C TRP A 192 -3.90 8.51 0.53
N GLY A 193 -4.85 9.26 -0.06
CA GLY A 193 -6.10 9.70 0.55
C GLY A 193 -7.19 8.62 0.49
N PHE A 194 -8.32 8.89 1.14
CA PHE A 194 -9.50 8.00 1.08
C PHE A 194 -10.06 7.95 -0.36
N PRO A 195 -10.44 6.77 -0.92
CA PRO A 195 -10.73 5.48 -0.27
C PRO A 195 -9.53 4.57 0.08
N PHE A 196 -8.29 5.06 0.07
CA PHE A 196 -7.03 4.39 0.44
C PHE A 196 -6.58 3.25 -0.48
N THR A 197 -7.51 2.45 -0.98
CA THR A 197 -7.30 1.41 -1.98
C THR A 197 -8.57 1.29 -2.81
N ASP A 198 -8.43 1.19 -4.12
CA ASP A 198 -9.52 0.89 -5.04
C ASP A 198 -8.99 0.04 -6.21
N SER A 199 -9.87 -0.37 -7.11
CA SER A 199 -9.49 -1.04 -8.37
C SER A 199 -9.79 -0.15 -9.57
N ASP A 200 -8.85 -0.10 -10.51
CA ASP A 200 -9.05 0.58 -11.80
C ASP A 200 -10.18 -0.03 -12.64
N LEU A 201 -10.64 -1.23 -12.28
CA LEU A 201 -11.78 -1.89 -12.92
C LEU A 201 -13.14 -1.41 -12.38
N MET A 202 -13.16 -0.67 -11.27
CA MET A 202 -14.37 -0.13 -10.66
C MET A 202 -14.86 1.10 -11.44
N PRO A 203 -16.16 1.19 -11.79
CA PRO A 203 -16.70 2.37 -12.45
C PRO A 203 -16.55 3.64 -11.57
N GLY A 204 -15.72 4.57 -12.03
CA GLY A 204 -15.50 5.87 -11.40
C GLY A 204 -16.10 7.04 -12.18
N PRO A 205 -16.13 8.26 -11.58
CA PRO A 205 -16.47 9.47 -12.30
C PRO A 205 -15.48 9.73 -13.45
N GLY A 206 -15.97 9.89 -14.68
CA GLY A 206 -15.09 10.18 -15.84
C GLY A 206 -14.46 11.57 -15.84
N ALA A 207 -14.80 12.42 -14.86
CA ALA A 207 -14.20 13.74 -14.65
C ALA A 207 -13.52 13.76 -13.28
N ALA A 208 -12.24 14.14 -13.27
CA ALA A 208 -11.44 14.30 -12.08
C ALA A 208 -10.79 15.69 -12.07
N THR A 209 -10.41 16.17 -10.88
CA THR A 209 -9.63 17.41 -10.78
C THR A 209 -8.20 17.17 -11.23
N VAL A 210 -7.48 18.21 -11.69
CA VAL A 210 -6.07 18.07 -12.10
C VAL A 210 -5.18 17.55 -10.95
N ILE A 211 -5.51 17.89 -9.71
CA ILE A 211 -4.77 17.42 -8.54
C ILE A 211 -5.03 15.94 -8.21
N SER A 212 -6.06 15.33 -8.80
CA SER A 212 -6.37 13.89 -8.72
C SER A 212 -5.60 13.14 -9.82
N ASP A 213 -4.32 12.89 -9.58
CA ASP A 213 -3.40 12.06 -10.37
C ASP A 213 -2.82 12.64 -11.66
N ALA A 214 -3.44 13.65 -12.30
CA ALA A 214 -2.89 14.20 -13.56
C ALA A 214 -1.49 14.85 -13.40
N LEU A 215 -1.11 15.21 -12.17
CA LEU A 215 0.23 15.72 -11.84
C LEU A 215 1.20 14.63 -11.38
N ALA A 216 0.70 13.52 -10.84
CA ALA A 216 1.54 12.45 -10.31
C ALA A 216 2.41 11.87 -11.43
N GLN A 217 3.70 11.64 -11.12
CA GLN A 217 4.76 11.18 -12.02
C GLN A 217 5.04 12.09 -13.25
N ASN A 218 4.32 13.19 -13.42
CA ASN A 218 4.45 14.12 -14.54
C ASN A 218 5.15 15.44 -14.16
N VAL A 219 5.18 15.77 -12.86
CA VAL A 219 5.86 16.96 -12.33
C VAL A 219 6.66 16.62 -11.08
N PHE A 220 7.58 17.51 -10.71
CA PHE A 220 8.19 17.50 -9.39
C PHE A 220 7.47 18.49 -8.48
N GLY A 221 7.18 18.06 -7.25
CA GLY A 221 6.75 18.92 -6.15
C GLY A 221 7.94 19.27 -5.27
N GLU A 222 8.05 20.55 -4.93
CA GLU A 222 9.04 21.08 -4.01
C GLU A 222 8.30 21.95 -2.98
N SER A 223 8.59 21.76 -1.69
CA SER A 223 8.03 22.59 -0.64
C SER A 223 9.00 22.87 0.49
N VAL A 224 8.79 24.00 1.15
CA VAL A 224 9.46 24.35 2.42
C VAL A 224 8.41 24.38 3.51
N TYR A 225 8.62 23.62 4.57
CA TYR A 225 7.68 23.56 5.68
C TYR A 225 8.34 23.81 7.03
N ALA A 226 7.53 24.25 7.99
CA ALA A 226 7.92 24.36 9.38
C ALA A 226 6.85 23.74 10.28
N TRP A 227 7.30 23.11 11.36
CA TRP A 227 6.48 22.46 12.36
C TRP A 227 6.90 22.94 13.76
N TRP A 228 6.09 23.81 14.34
CA TRP A 228 6.34 24.52 15.60
C TRP A 228 5.74 23.76 16.79
N ASP A 229 6.58 23.35 17.73
CA ASP A 229 6.23 22.68 18.99
C ASP A 229 5.27 21.49 18.83
N ASP A 230 5.25 20.82 17.69
CA ASP A 230 4.24 19.80 17.36
C ASP A 230 2.78 20.30 17.31
N HIS A 231 2.54 21.60 17.08
CA HIS A 231 1.20 22.20 17.09
C HIS A 231 0.85 23.00 15.82
N LEU A 232 1.78 23.77 15.26
CA LEU A 232 1.51 24.64 14.11
C LEU A 232 2.35 24.23 12.91
N TYR A 233 1.66 23.84 11.84
CA TYR A 233 2.26 23.55 10.54
C TYR A 233 2.11 24.72 9.59
N THR A 234 3.19 25.01 8.87
CA THR A 234 3.18 25.98 7.77
C THR A 234 3.98 25.40 6.62
N GLU A 235 3.54 25.62 5.39
CA GLU A 235 4.19 25.11 4.18
C GLU A 235 3.96 26.11 3.03
N ILE A 236 4.95 26.21 2.14
CA ILE A 236 4.88 26.95 0.88
C ILE A 236 5.48 26.13 -0.27
#